data_AF-A0A0F9TZJ8-F1
#
_entry.id   AF-A0A0F9TZJ8-F1
#
_cell.length_a   1.000
_cell.length_b   1.000
_cell.length_c   1.000
_cell.angle_alpha   90.00
_cell.angle_beta   90.00
_cell.angle_gamma   90.00
#
_symmetry.space_group_name_H-M   'P 1'
#
loop_
_entity.id
_entity.type
_entity.pdbx_description
1 polymer ?
#
loop_
_entity_poly.entity_id
_entity_poly.type
_entity_poly.pdbx_seq_one_letter_code
_entity_poly.pdbx_strand_id
1 'polypeptide(L)' 'MLCECGAIYCENCAQALQDLENICWSCDTPIDPSKPIKPYEKEGGIKISPKKDVKTPKE' A
#
# COMPACT_ATOMS: atom_id res chain seq x y z
N MET A 1 -0.86 -5.85 -13.93
CA MET A 1 -0.05 -4.63 -13.79
C MET A 1 1.05 -4.91 -12.77
N LEU A 2 2.31 -4.63 -13.10
CA LEU A 2 3.47 -4.94 -12.26
C LEU A 2 4.03 -3.62 -11.70
N CYS A 3 4.11 -3.51 -10.37
CA CYS A 3 4.80 -2.39 -9.72
C CYS A 3 6.32 -2.63 -9.73
N GLU A 4 7.14 -1.58 -9.60
CA GLU A 4 8.61 -1.68 -9.60
C GLU A 4 9.14 -2.62 -8.50
N CYS A 5 8.41 -2.78 -7.39
CA CYS A 5 8.72 -3.72 -6.32
C CYS A 5 8.36 -5.18 -6.62
N GLY A 6 7.82 -5.47 -7.81
CA GLY A 6 7.34 -6.80 -8.20
C GLY A 6 5.96 -7.16 -7.67
N ALA A 7 5.25 -6.24 -7.01
CA ALA A 7 3.87 -6.48 -6.59
C ALA A 7 2.96 -6.70 -7.81
N ILE A 8 2.16 -7.76 -7.74
CA ILE A 8 1.21 -8.14 -8.79
C ILE A 8 -0.19 -7.97 -8.24
N TYR A 9 -0.95 -7.11 -8.90
CA TYR A 9 -2.38 -6.96 -8.65
C TYR A 9 -3.16 -7.57 -9.82
N CYS A 10 -4.24 -8.29 -9.50
CA CYS A 10 -5.25 -8.67 -10.49
C CYS A 10 -5.81 -7.40 -11.16
N GLU A 11 -6.39 -7.49 -12.36
CA GLU A 11 -6.90 -6.31 -13.09
C GLU A 11 -7.88 -5.48 -12.24
N ASN A 12 -8.90 -6.13 -11.68
CA ASN A 12 -9.88 -5.49 -10.79
C ASN A 12 -9.24 -4.90 -9.53
N CYS A 13 -8.21 -5.56 -9.00
CA CYS A 13 -7.47 -5.12 -7.82
C CYS A 13 -6.68 -3.85 -8.13
N ALA A 14 -5.97 -3.83 -9.26
CA ALA A 14 -5.19 -2.68 -9.72
C ALA A 14 -6.09 -1.47 -10.01
N GLN A 15 -7.26 -1.71 -10.63
CA GLN A 15 -8.25 -0.69 -10.91
C GLN A 15 -8.81 -0.09 -9.61
N ALA A 16 -9.27 -0.94 -8.68
CA ALA A 16 -9.81 -0.48 -7.40
C ALA A 16 -8.77 0.32 -6.60
N LEU A 17 -7.52 -0.13 -6.56
CA LEU A 17 -6.44 0.59 -5.87
C LEU A 17 -6.14 1.94 -6.50
N GLN A 18 -6.12 2.05 -7.83
CA GLN A 18 -5.94 3.32 -8.53
C GLN A 18 -7.06 4.33 -8.23
N ASP A 19 -8.29 3.87 -8.06
CA ASP A 19 -9.44 4.75 -7.80
C ASP A 19 -9.51 5.21 -6.33
N LEU A 20 -9.07 4.33 -5.41
CA LEU A 20 -9.04 4.57 -3.96
C LEU A 20 -7.86 5.43 -3.51
N GLU A 21 -6.63 4.92 -3.67
CA GLU A 21 -5.41 5.54 -3.09
C GLU A 21 -4.35 5.84 -4.15
N ASN A 22 -4.33 5.07 -5.23
CA ASN A 22 -3.32 5.08 -6.28
C ASN A 22 -1.90 4.81 -5.76
N ILE A 23 -1.76 4.00 -4.71
CA ILE A 23 -0.48 3.67 -4.09
C ILE A 23 -0.30 2.16 -4.00
N CYS A 24 0.92 1.69 -4.26
CA CYS A 24 1.27 0.29 -4.06
C CYS A 24 1.43 0.03 -2.56
N TRP A 25 0.57 -0.81 -1.99
CA TRP A 25 0.63 -1.20 -0.58
C TRP A 25 1.90 -1.97 -0.17
N SER A 26 2.78 -2.33 -1.10
CA SER A 26 4.04 -3.03 -0.82
C SER A 26 5.24 -2.09 -0.69
N CYS A 27 5.28 -1.01 -1.48
CA CYS A 27 6.44 -0.12 -1.55
C CYS A 27 6.09 1.37 -1.55
N ASP A 28 4.82 1.71 -1.33
CA ASP A 28 4.31 3.08 -1.21
C ASP A 28 4.57 3.97 -2.44
N THR A 29 4.81 3.38 -3.61
CA THR A 29 4.98 4.12 -4.87
C THR A 29 3.65 4.24 -5.63
N PRO A 30 3.45 5.29 -6.44
CA PRO A 30 2.25 5.44 -7.24
C PRO A 30 2.05 4.26 -8.19
N ILE A 31 0.83 3.74 -8.28
CA ILE A 31 0.50 2.67 -9.23
C ILE A 31 0.41 3.23 -10.66
N ASP A 32 -0.30 4.34 -10.83
CA ASP A 32 -0.33 5.12 -12.06
C ASP A 32 0.23 6.52 -11.77
N PRO A 33 1.42 6.88 -12.29
CA PRO A 33 2.03 8.18 -12.06
C PRO A 33 1.26 9.34 -12.70
N SER A 34 0.31 9.05 -13.61
CA SER A 34 -0.55 10.05 -14.25
C SER A 34 -1.73 10.48 -13.38
N LYS A 35 -2.04 9.72 -12.32
CA LYS A 35 -3.16 9.96 -11.42
C LYS A 35 -2.68 10.51 -10.06
N PRO A 36 -3.48 11.35 -9.39
CA PRO A 36 -3.14 11.81 -8.05
C PRO A 36 -3.17 10.65 -7.05
N ILE A 37 -2.30 10.72 -6.05
CA ILE A 37 -2.34 9.83 -4.88
C ILE A 37 -3.36 10.40 -3.90
N LYS A 38 -4.22 9.54 -3.36
CA LYS A 38 -5.13 9.88 -2.27
C LYS A 38 -4.65 9.13 -1.02
N PRO A 39 -3.85 9.76 -0.15
CA PRO A 39 -3.41 9.10 1.07
C PRO A 39 -4.64 8.75 1.91
N TYR A 40 -4.69 7.53 2.44
CA TYR A 40 -5.74 7.13 3.37
C TYR A 40 -5.64 7.95 4.67
N GLU A 41 -6.53 8.92 4.85
CA GLU A 41 -6.71 9.63 6.11
C GLU A 41 -7.51 8.74 7.07
N LYS A 42 -6.87 8.29 8.16
CA LYS A 42 -7.58 7.62 9.27
C LYS A 42 -8.44 8.64 10.01
N GLU A 43 -9.66 8.87 9.55
CA GLU A 43 -10.69 9.51 10.38
C GLU A 43 -11.07 8.52 11.51
N GLY A 44 -10.49 8.71 12.71
CA GLY A 44 -10.87 7.98 13.93
C GLY A 44 -10.00 6.78 14.34
N GLY A 45 -8.70 6.79 14.04
CA GLY A 45 -7.81 5.69 14.41
C GLY A 45 -7.65 5.47 15.94
N ILE A 46 -7.96 4.27 16.41
CA ILE A 46 -7.40 3.73 17.66
C ILE A 46 -5.87 3.83 17.54
N LYS A 47 -5.23 4.51 18.50
CA LYS A 47 -3.77 4.63 18.59
C LYS A 47 -3.17 3.24 18.80
N ILE A 48 -2.76 2.58 17.72
CA ILE A 48 -1.91 1.41 17.83
C ILE A 48 -0.50 1.95 18.06
N SER A 49 -0.10 2.03 19.33
CA SER A 49 1.28 2.31 19.72
C SER A 49 2.20 1.28 19.06
N PRO A 50 3.39 1.66 18.55
CA PRO A 50 4.31 0.72 17.95
C PRO A 50 4.74 -0.30 19.01
N LYS A 51 4.34 -1.56 18.84
CA LYS A 51 5.04 -2.65 19.51
C LYS A 51 6.42 -2.74 18.86
N LYS A 52 7.44 -2.20 19.55
CA LYS A 52 8.81 -2.67 19.40
C LYS A 52 8.76 -4.19 19.59
N ASP A 53 9.22 -4.95 18.61
CA ASP A 53 10.00 -6.19 18.76
C ASP A 53 10.22 -6.79 17.37
N VAL A 54 11.29 -6.31 16.72
CA VAL A 54 12.02 -7.14 15.75
C VAL A 54 12.70 -8.24 16.56
N LYS A 55 12.19 -9.46 16.46
CA LYS A 55 13.02 -10.67 16.49
C LYS A 55 12.48 -11.64 15.45
N THR A 56 13.19 -11.71 14.33
CA THR A 56 13.19 -12.83 13.39
C THR A 56 13.58 -14.11 14.13
N PRO A 57 12.82 -15.22 13.98
CA PRO A 57 13.41 -16.54 13.95
C PRO A 57 13.67 -16.91 12.49
N LYS A 58 14.92 -17.25 12.23
CA LYS A 58 15.44 -17.83 11.00
C LYS A 58 15.25 -19.33 11.10
N GLU A 59 14.59 -19.95 10.12
CA GLU A 59 14.79 -21.37 9.76
C GLU A 59 14.86 -21.48 8.24
#